data_AF-A0A351MQY2-F1
#
_entry.id   AF-A0A351MQY2-F1
#
_cell.length_a   1.000
_cell.length_b   1.000
_cell.length_c   1.000
_cell.angle_alpha   90.00
_cell.angle_beta   90.00
_cell.angle_gamma   90.00
#
_symmetry.space_group_name_H-M   'P 1'
#
loop_
_entity.id
_entity.type
_entity.pdbx_description
1 polymer ?
#
loop_
_entity_poly.entity_id
_entity_poly.type
_entity_poly.pdbx_seq_one_letter_code
_entity_poly.pdbx_strand_id
1 'polypeptide(L)'
;MANFPRKAFILGAGLGTRLKPLTDNTPKPLLPIAGEPMVMRALRHLIRAGVGEFIINTHHCAEAWATAFPTNEFETAKITFVHEPILLETGGGLANVAPLLNESDMDLVIWNGDILSECDLLALFNTHVKTGAESTLLVRNKGPNPNVRVDNKGIVTDLRNRLNAKGGEYQYTGICIVTRSFALSVPATAESLVEHFLRRVSEKAGSIRAFLDSSILWEDIGTPEAYEALRKKLEPRITVSLEEAARGQHCDLIAGGEIVRGGSARKFARCQSTTHGKGILCVDDGSKPENQLYGPIARTLRQAGLNVPNVLAEDSDRGVLLLEDLGTQDLLATTQAVTFPWSAYASAIEQAIRLHRDGAAAIQTAGITLSEPFSPALYRWEREYFMEHATAGARLDRGVQ
;
A
#
# COMPACT_ATOMS: atom_id res chain seq x y z
N MET A 1 -6.07 -0.65 34.83
CA MET A 1 -5.02 -0.22 33.87
C MET A 1 -4.06 0.84 34.47
N ALA A 2 -4.03 1.07 35.79
CA ALA A 2 -3.32 2.21 36.39
C ALA A 2 -1.78 2.23 36.22
N ASN A 3 -1.18 1.15 35.69
CA ASN A 3 0.28 1.01 35.59
C ASN A 3 0.81 0.89 34.15
N PHE A 4 -0.02 0.88 33.10
CA PHE A 4 0.50 0.82 31.73
C PHE A 4 1.27 2.12 31.39
N PRO A 5 2.36 2.07 30.58
CA PRO A 5 3.11 3.26 30.21
C PRO A 5 2.21 4.38 29.68
N ARG A 6 2.34 5.59 30.25
CA ARG A 6 1.58 6.77 29.82
C ARG A 6 2.12 7.37 28.52
N LYS A 7 3.41 7.15 28.25
CA LYS A 7 4.11 7.62 27.06
C LYS A 7 4.48 6.49 26.11
N ALA A 8 4.45 6.78 24.83
CA ALA A 8 5.05 5.95 23.79
C ALA A 8 5.92 6.80 22.85
N PHE A 9 7.05 6.24 22.44
CA PHE A 9 7.94 6.81 21.44
C PHE A 9 7.72 6.12 20.09
N ILE A 10 7.33 6.88 19.09
CA ILE A 10 7.12 6.42 17.72
C ILE A 10 8.30 6.85 16.85
N LEU A 11 8.96 5.87 16.23
CA LEU A 11 10.06 6.14 15.32
C LEU A 11 9.53 6.56 13.94
N GLY A 12 9.55 7.86 13.67
CA GLY A 12 9.02 8.49 12.46
C GLY A 12 10.06 9.10 11.52
N ALA A 13 11.34 9.14 11.90
CA ALA A 13 12.41 9.85 11.17
C ALA A 13 13.00 9.12 9.94
N GLY A 14 12.52 7.92 9.58
CA GLY A 14 13.11 7.13 8.49
C GLY A 14 12.95 7.76 7.10
N LEU A 15 13.96 7.61 6.24
CA LEU A 15 13.97 8.13 4.85
C LEU A 15 12.99 7.42 3.90
N GLY A 16 12.56 6.20 4.22
CA GLY A 16 11.62 5.45 3.38
C GLY A 16 12.14 5.08 1.98
N THR A 17 13.45 5.14 1.71
CA THR A 17 14.02 5.05 0.35
C THR A 17 13.58 3.85 -0.48
N ARG A 18 13.33 2.70 0.16
CA ARG A 18 12.86 1.47 -0.50
C ARG A 18 11.42 1.56 -1.03
N LEU A 19 10.63 2.51 -0.54
CA LEU A 19 9.23 2.75 -0.93
C LEU A 19 9.07 3.86 -1.95
N LYS A 20 10.16 4.42 -2.48
CA LYS A 20 10.07 5.43 -3.54
C LYS A 20 9.34 4.88 -4.77
N PRO A 21 8.50 5.69 -5.45
CA PRO A 21 8.32 7.13 -5.24
C PRO A 21 7.30 7.52 -4.16
N LEU A 22 6.63 6.56 -3.50
CA LEU A 22 5.56 6.85 -2.52
C LEU A 22 6.03 7.77 -1.40
N THR A 23 7.30 7.65 -1.00
CA THR A 23 7.88 8.44 0.09
C THR A 23 8.63 9.68 -0.37
N ASP A 24 8.59 10.09 -1.64
CA ASP A 24 9.35 11.28 -2.07
C ASP A 24 8.88 12.55 -1.38
N ASN A 25 7.56 12.68 -1.13
CA ASN A 25 6.94 13.86 -0.50
C ASN A 25 6.14 13.50 0.76
N THR A 26 6.32 12.31 1.32
CA THR A 26 5.55 11.84 2.49
C THR A 26 6.41 10.89 3.34
N PRO A 27 6.50 11.10 4.67
CA PRO A 27 7.15 10.15 5.56
C PRO A 27 6.45 8.80 5.48
N LYS A 28 7.21 7.72 5.52
CA LYS A 28 6.67 6.34 5.45
C LYS A 28 5.50 6.09 6.42
N PRO A 29 5.57 6.48 7.72
CA PRO A 29 4.45 6.29 8.66
C PRO A 29 3.17 7.05 8.30
N LEU A 30 3.27 8.07 7.44
CA LEU A 30 2.14 8.86 6.98
C LEU A 30 1.55 8.38 5.65
N LEU A 31 2.10 7.33 5.04
CA LEU A 31 1.49 6.74 3.85
C LEU A 31 0.08 6.19 4.18
N PRO A 32 -0.93 6.48 3.34
CA PRO A 32 -2.31 6.16 3.64
C PRO A 32 -2.65 4.67 3.42
N ILE A 33 -3.32 4.06 4.39
CA ILE A 33 -3.87 2.69 4.30
C ILE A 33 -5.32 2.70 4.82
N ALA A 34 -6.25 2.42 3.92
CA ALA A 34 -7.69 2.60 4.09
C ALA A 34 -8.09 4.04 4.39
N GLY A 35 -7.54 4.98 3.61
CA GLY A 35 -7.87 6.40 3.69
C GLY A 35 -7.26 7.15 4.88
N GLU A 36 -6.38 6.52 5.67
CA GLU A 36 -5.74 7.13 6.84
C GLU A 36 -4.24 6.81 6.93
N PRO A 37 -3.40 7.72 7.47
CA PRO A 37 -2.00 7.44 7.78
C PRO A 37 -1.81 6.14 8.57
N MET A 38 -0.91 5.25 8.11
CA MET A 38 -0.70 3.94 8.75
C MET A 38 -0.37 4.06 10.25
N VAL A 39 0.38 5.10 10.65
CA VAL A 39 0.77 5.33 12.05
C VAL A 39 -0.43 5.51 12.96
N MET A 40 -1.55 6.07 12.48
CA MET A 40 -2.74 6.31 13.30
C MET A 40 -3.33 5.00 13.86
N ARG A 41 -3.17 3.88 13.15
CA ARG A 41 -3.58 2.56 13.64
C ARG A 41 -2.77 2.14 14.88
N ALA A 42 -1.45 2.34 14.84
CA ALA A 42 -0.58 2.10 15.99
C ALA A 42 -0.92 3.03 17.15
N LEU A 43 -1.15 4.33 16.87
CA LEU A 43 -1.54 5.30 17.90
C LEU A 43 -2.86 4.90 18.59
N ARG A 44 -3.90 4.51 17.85
CA ARG A 44 -5.16 4.01 18.44
C ARG A 44 -4.96 2.77 19.28
N HIS A 45 -4.13 1.84 18.81
CA HIS A 45 -3.84 0.62 19.56
C HIS A 45 -3.18 0.94 20.91
N LEU A 46 -2.24 1.88 20.91
CA LEU A 46 -1.57 2.38 22.11
C LEU A 46 -2.51 3.17 23.04
N ILE A 47 -3.39 4.01 22.49
CA ILE A 47 -4.43 4.73 23.27
C ILE A 47 -5.34 3.75 23.99
N ARG A 48 -5.82 2.70 23.30
CA ARG A 48 -6.64 1.64 23.91
C ARG A 48 -5.92 0.90 25.04
N ALA A 49 -4.60 0.82 25.00
CA ALA A 49 -3.79 0.23 26.06
C ALA A 49 -3.54 1.18 27.26
N GLY A 50 -3.76 2.49 27.08
CA GLY A 50 -3.66 3.50 28.13
C GLY A 50 -2.63 4.61 27.89
N VAL A 51 -1.99 4.65 26.71
CA VAL A 51 -1.06 5.74 26.35
C VAL A 51 -1.84 7.05 26.18
N GLY A 52 -1.38 8.11 26.85
CA GLY A 52 -1.95 9.45 26.75
C GLY A 52 -1.04 10.47 26.08
N GLU A 53 0.22 10.12 25.84
CA GLU A 53 1.23 11.01 25.28
C GLU A 53 2.13 10.24 24.29
N PHE A 54 2.31 10.81 23.10
CA PHE A 54 3.21 10.31 22.08
C PHE A 54 4.37 11.26 21.89
N ILE A 55 5.58 10.70 21.78
CA ILE A 55 6.74 11.42 21.27
C ILE A 55 7.04 10.82 19.89
N ILE A 56 7.17 11.65 18.87
CA ILE A 56 7.42 11.20 17.50
C ILE A 56 8.63 11.95 16.97
N ASN A 57 9.70 11.24 16.61
CA ASN A 57 10.83 11.87 15.94
C ASN A 57 10.54 12.06 14.43
N THR A 58 11.03 13.16 13.85
CA THR A 58 10.79 13.49 12.45
C THR A 58 12.09 13.92 11.77
N HIS A 59 12.26 13.62 10.48
CA HIS A 59 13.43 14.04 9.71
C HIS A 59 13.04 14.30 8.25
N HIS A 60 12.83 13.24 7.48
CA HIS A 60 12.33 13.33 6.10
C HIS A 60 10.88 13.83 6.06
N CYS A 61 10.59 14.83 5.21
CA CYS A 61 9.28 15.46 5.08
C CYS A 61 8.63 15.82 6.44
N ALA A 62 9.41 16.42 7.34
CA ALA A 62 8.98 16.68 8.72
C ALA A 62 7.69 17.52 8.79
N GLU A 63 7.48 18.44 7.84
CA GLU A 63 6.31 19.30 7.74
C GLU A 63 5.00 18.51 7.54
N ALA A 64 5.07 17.33 6.91
CA ALA A 64 3.89 16.48 6.69
C ALA A 64 3.26 16.01 8.02
N TRP A 65 4.05 15.88 9.09
CA TRP A 65 3.54 15.54 10.42
C TRP A 65 2.68 16.65 11.01
N ALA A 66 3.08 17.91 10.83
CA ALA A 66 2.29 19.06 11.27
C ALA A 66 0.97 19.15 10.50
N THR A 67 0.97 18.80 9.20
CA THR A 67 -0.27 18.71 8.41
C THR A 67 -1.17 17.58 8.87
N ALA A 68 -0.61 16.42 9.21
CA ALA A 68 -1.38 15.26 9.68
C ALA A 68 -1.95 15.45 11.09
N PHE A 69 -1.29 16.22 11.95
CA PHE A 69 -1.67 16.45 13.34
C PHE A 69 -1.60 17.95 13.70
N PRO A 70 -2.48 18.79 13.14
CA PRO A 70 -2.38 20.26 13.23
C PRO A 70 -2.51 20.81 14.65
N THR A 71 -3.17 20.08 15.55
CA THR A 71 -3.35 20.48 16.95
C THR A 71 -2.33 19.83 17.89
N ASN A 72 -1.38 19.05 17.37
CA ASN A 72 -0.49 18.20 18.17
C ASN A 72 -1.26 17.26 19.12
N GLU A 73 -2.46 16.85 18.73
CA GLU A 73 -3.31 15.92 19.46
C GLU A 73 -3.85 14.87 18.49
N PHE A 74 -4.11 13.67 19.01
CA PHE A 74 -4.77 12.61 18.28
C PHE A 74 -5.70 11.86 19.24
N GLU A 75 -7.01 11.94 18.95
CA GLU A 75 -8.07 11.45 19.83
C GLU A 75 -7.91 12.01 21.27
N THR A 76 -7.59 11.16 22.24
CA THR A 76 -7.41 11.57 23.65
C THR A 76 -5.95 11.83 24.04
N ALA A 77 -5.01 11.68 23.11
CA ALA A 77 -3.57 11.74 23.39
C ALA A 77 -2.91 13.00 22.84
N LYS A 78 -1.90 13.48 23.55
CA LYS A 78 -1.03 14.58 23.09
C LYS A 78 0.12 14.02 22.26
N ILE A 79 0.60 14.80 21.30
CA ILE A 79 1.74 14.44 20.45
C ILE A 79 2.81 15.52 20.60
N THR A 80 4.04 15.09 20.85
CA THR A 80 5.23 15.93 20.82
C THR A 80 6.11 15.49 19.65
N PHE A 81 6.34 16.39 18.69
CA PHE A 81 7.27 16.16 17.60
C PHE A 81 8.68 16.59 17.99
N VAL A 82 9.67 15.74 17.71
CA VAL A 82 11.09 16.03 17.92
C VAL A 82 11.80 15.93 16.58
N HIS A 83 12.11 17.08 15.98
CA HIS A 83 12.79 17.11 14.69
C HIS A 83 14.28 16.78 14.85
N GLU A 84 14.77 15.86 14.03
CA GLU A 84 16.16 15.49 13.91
C GLU A 84 16.75 16.19 12.68
N PRO A 85 17.66 17.18 12.83
CA PRO A 85 18.27 17.85 11.68
C PRO A 85 19.23 16.93 10.91
N ILE A 86 19.78 15.94 11.59
CA ILE A 86 20.55 14.83 11.03
C ILE A 86 19.90 13.53 11.47
N LEU A 87 19.89 12.50 10.63
CA LEU A 87 19.29 11.22 10.99
C LEU A 87 20.09 10.55 12.11
N LEU A 88 19.47 10.34 13.27
CA LEU A 88 20.13 9.81 14.47
C LEU A 88 20.03 8.28 14.62
N GLU A 89 19.42 7.60 13.65
CA GLU A 89 19.03 6.19 13.77
C GLU A 89 18.11 5.93 14.99
N THR A 90 17.70 4.68 15.19
CA THR A 90 16.69 4.36 16.22
C THR A 90 17.17 4.55 17.67
N GLY A 91 18.46 4.31 17.93
CA GLY A 91 19.08 4.46 19.26
C GLY A 91 19.37 5.92 19.58
N GLY A 92 19.97 6.66 18.64
CA GLY A 92 20.20 8.09 18.80
C GLY A 92 18.88 8.87 18.91
N GLY A 93 17.85 8.47 18.17
CA GLY A 93 16.49 9.01 18.33
C GLY A 93 15.92 8.78 19.74
N LEU A 94 16.09 7.59 20.31
CA LEU A 94 15.69 7.32 21.69
C LEU A 94 16.47 8.18 22.69
N ALA A 95 17.79 8.31 22.53
CA ALA A 95 18.63 9.14 23.39
C ALA A 95 18.22 10.63 23.32
N ASN A 96 17.80 11.11 22.14
CA ASN A 96 17.33 12.48 21.93
C ASN A 96 16.01 12.77 22.66
N VAL A 97 15.10 11.79 22.74
CA VAL A 97 13.79 11.98 23.38
C VAL A 97 13.76 11.58 24.86
N ALA A 98 14.70 10.75 25.33
CA ALA A 98 14.75 10.28 26.71
C ALA A 98 14.74 11.41 27.77
N PRO A 99 15.35 12.59 27.57
CA PRO A 99 15.24 13.72 28.50
C PRO A 99 13.81 14.27 28.69
N LEU A 100 12.88 13.95 27.79
CA LEU A 100 11.46 14.36 27.90
C LEU A 100 10.66 13.46 28.87
N LEU A 101 11.28 12.40 29.40
CA LEU A 101 10.68 11.50 30.39
C LEU A 101 10.88 12.07 31.80
N ASN A 102 9.78 12.26 32.53
CA ASN A 102 9.79 12.69 33.93
C ASN A 102 9.93 11.47 34.86
N GLU A 103 10.00 11.70 36.18
CA GLU A 103 10.18 10.62 37.17
C GLU A 103 8.99 9.66 37.28
N SER A 104 7.78 10.06 36.86
CA SER A 104 6.60 9.17 36.85
C SER A 104 6.51 8.32 35.58
N ASP A 105 7.27 8.64 34.53
CA ASP A 105 7.39 7.87 33.29
C ASP A 105 8.34 6.67 33.49
N MET A 106 7.97 5.72 34.36
CA MET A 106 8.84 4.60 34.75
C MET A 106 9.22 3.68 33.57
N ASP A 107 8.31 3.54 32.61
CA ASP A 107 8.44 2.69 31.43
C ASP A 107 7.95 3.45 30.19
N LEU A 108 8.50 3.09 29.03
CA LEU A 108 8.22 3.68 27.73
C LEU A 108 7.96 2.58 26.70
N VAL A 109 6.85 2.66 25.96
CA VAL A 109 6.66 1.83 24.77
C VAL A 109 7.41 2.45 23.60
N ILE A 110 8.20 1.67 22.88
CA ILE A 110 8.85 2.09 21.64
C ILE A 110 8.20 1.32 20.49
N TRP A 111 7.79 2.05 19.45
CA TRP A 111 7.09 1.50 18.30
C TRP A 111 7.69 2.06 17.01
N ASN A 112 8.19 1.17 16.15
CA ASN A 112 8.60 1.53 14.80
C ASN A 112 7.40 2.03 13.98
N GLY A 113 7.42 3.28 13.50
CA GLY A 113 6.25 3.93 12.87
C GLY A 113 5.77 3.29 11.56
N ASP A 114 6.53 2.34 11.02
CA ASP A 114 6.23 1.55 9.84
C ASP A 114 5.70 0.13 10.12
N ILE A 115 5.47 -0.20 11.38
CA ILE A 115 4.93 -1.49 11.82
C ILE A 115 3.44 -1.37 12.07
N LEU A 116 2.65 -2.17 11.36
CA LEU A 116 1.28 -2.48 11.76
C LEU A 116 1.29 -3.72 12.63
N SER A 117 0.64 -3.66 13.80
CA SER A 117 0.55 -4.81 14.69
C SER A 117 -0.69 -4.73 15.58
N GLU A 118 -1.29 -5.89 15.87
CA GLU A 118 -2.36 -6.07 16.86
C GLU A 118 -1.85 -6.83 18.09
N CYS A 119 -0.57 -6.67 18.42
CA CYS A 119 0.06 -7.36 19.54
C CYS A 119 -0.66 -7.09 20.87
N ASP A 120 -0.61 -8.08 21.77
CA ASP A 120 -1.12 -7.93 23.13
C ASP A 120 -0.14 -7.10 23.98
N LEU A 121 -0.34 -5.79 23.94
CA LEU A 121 0.46 -4.81 24.68
C LEU A 121 0.42 -5.03 26.19
N LEU A 122 -0.73 -5.47 26.73
CA LEU A 122 -0.87 -5.71 28.17
C LEU A 122 -0.08 -6.96 28.59
N ALA A 123 -0.11 -8.03 27.80
CA ALA A 123 0.70 -9.22 28.07
C ALA A 123 2.21 -8.95 27.92
N LEU A 124 2.60 -8.16 26.92
CA LEU A 124 3.97 -7.67 26.76
C LEU A 124 4.41 -6.90 28.00
N PHE A 125 3.61 -5.94 28.46
CA PHE A 125 3.90 -5.12 29.64
C PHE A 125 3.92 -5.94 30.94
N ASN A 126 2.96 -6.84 31.13
CA ASN A 126 2.95 -7.72 32.30
C ASN A 126 4.21 -8.60 32.36
N THR A 127 4.71 -9.05 31.21
CA THR A 127 5.98 -9.78 31.12
C THR A 127 7.17 -8.88 31.49
N HIS A 128 7.19 -7.64 30.98
CA HIS A 128 8.20 -6.64 31.31
C HIS A 128 8.32 -6.42 32.82
N VAL A 129 7.20 -6.09 33.47
CA VAL A 129 7.15 -5.84 34.92
C VAL A 129 7.48 -7.10 35.72
N LYS A 130 6.90 -8.25 35.37
CA LYS A 130 7.12 -9.52 36.09
C LYS A 130 8.58 -9.96 36.09
N THR A 131 9.30 -9.70 34.99
CA THR A 131 10.70 -10.12 34.83
C THR A 131 11.70 -9.10 35.37
N GLY A 132 11.28 -7.85 35.59
CA GLY A 132 12.17 -6.74 35.98
C GLY A 132 13.23 -6.45 34.91
N ALA A 133 12.91 -6.72 33.64
CA ALA A 133 13.82 -6.48 32.53
C ALA A 133 13.98 -4.98 32.26
N GLU A 134 15.14 -4.58 31.78
CA GLU A 134 15.39 -3.20 31.33
C GLU A 134 14.74 -2.94 29.96
N SER A 135 14.60 -3.99 29.16
CA SER A 135 13.79 -4.00 27.94
C SER A 135 13.09 -5.33 27.74
N THR A 136 11.89 -5.31 27.19
CA THR A 136 11.20 -6.51 26.70
C THR A 136 10.84 -6.32 25.23
N LEU A 137 11.49 -7.11 24.38
CA LEU A 137 11.30 -7.10 22.93
C LEU A 137 10.10 -7.96 22.58
N LEU A 138 9.21 -7.42 21.74
CA LEU A 138 8.20 -8.23 21.09
C LEU A 138 8.85 -8.96 19.90
N VAL A 139 8.75 -10.29 19.87
CA VAL A 139 9.40 -11.13 18.85
C VAL A 139 8.42 -12.13 18.23
N ARG A 140 8.69 -12.55 16.99
CA ARG A 140 7.90 -13.57 16.27
C ARG A 140 8.74 -14.80 15.91
N ASN A 141 8.13 -15.98 15.96
CA ASN A 141 8.77 -17.24 15.56
C ASN A 141 8.91 -17.40 14.03
N LYS A 142 8.20 -16.56 13.26
CA LYS A 142 8.22 -16.53 11.80
C LYS A 142 8.42 -15.09 11.35
N GLY A 143 9.28 -14.93 10.35
CA GLY A 143 9.60 -13.66 9.72
C GLY A 143 10.79 -13.84 8.77
N PRO A 144 10.98 -12.93 7.80
CA PRO A 144 12.06 -13.06 6.83
C PRO A 144 13.45 -12.88 7.46
N ASN A 145 13.56 -12.23 8.63
CA ASN A 145 14.83 -11.88 9.28
C ASN A 145 14.90 -12.36 10.75
N PRO A 146 15.16 -13.66 11.03
CA PRO A 146 15.29 -14.19 12.37
C PRO A 146 16.58 -13.69 13.07
N ASN A 147 16.52 -12.46 13.58
CA ASN A 147 17.66 -11.66 14.03
C ASN A 147 17.79 -11.57 15.56
N VAL A 148 17.02 -12.34 16.34
CA VAL A 148 17.14 -12.41 17.80
C VAL A 148 17.39 -13.86 18.22
N ARG A 149 18.30 -14.08 19.16
CA ARG A 149 18.49 -15.37 19.84
C ARG A 149 17.92 -15.29 21.25
N VAL A 150 17.13 -16.30 21.61
CA VAL A 150 16.44 -16.37 22.90
C VAL A 150 16.67 -17.74 23.53
N ASP A 151 17.00 -17.76 24.82
CA ASP A 151 17.14 -19.00 25.58
C ASP A 151 15.80 -19.61 26.01
N ASN A 152 15.83 -20.77 26.67
CA ASN A 152 14.63 -21.45 27.15
C ASN A 152 13.91 -20.73 28.31
N LYS A 153 14.48 -19.66 28.85
CA LYS A 153 13.90 -18.83 29.92
C LYS A 153 13.36 -17.50 29.36
N GLY A 154 13.37 -17.30 28.04
CA GLY A 154 12.93 -16.06 27.41
C GLY A 154 13.93 -14.91 27.56
N ILE A 155 15.19 -15.18 27.88
CA ILE A 155 16.26 -14.18 27.90
C ILE A 155 16.80 -14.01 26.49
N VAL A 156 16.92 -12.75 26.04
CA VAL A 156 17.60 -12.44 24.79
C VAL A 156 19.10 -12.57 25.01
N THR A 157 19.74 -13.39 24.18
CA THR A 157 21.18 -13.71 24.28
C THR A 157 22.01 -13.16 23.13
N ASP A 158 21.38 -12.78 22.02
CA ASP A 158 22.04 -12.19 20.86
C ASP A 158 21.03 -11.43 20.00
N LEU A 159 21.52 -10.44 19.27
CA LEU A 159 20.81 -9.76 18.21
C LEU A 159 21.72 -9.63 16.99
N ARG A 160 21.16 -9.85 15.79
CA ARG A 160 21.87 -9.81 14.51
C ARG A 160 23.10 -10.75 14.45
N ASN A 161 23.09 -11.82 15.26
CA ASN A 161 24.18 -12.80 15.36
C ASN A 161 25.55 -12.17 15.64
N ARG A 162 25.58 -11.10 16.45
CA ARG A 162 26.81 -10.36 16.76
C ARG A 162 27.61 -11.02 17.88
N LEU A 163 26.98 -11.79 18.75
CA LEU A 163 27.61 -12.50 19.86
C LEU A 163 27.81 -14.00 19.59
N ASN A 164 27.35 -14.50 18.44
CA ASN A 164 27.36 -15.91 18.07
C ASN A 164 26.68 -16.82 19.11
N ALA A 165 25.67 -16.31 19.82
CA ALA A 165 24.99 -17.11 20.83
C ALA A 165 24.05 -18.14 20.18
N LYS A 166 23.89 -19.28 20.83
CA LYS A 166 22.91 -20.30 20.43
C LYS A 166 21.59 -20.08 21.16
N GLY A 167 20.48 -20.46 20.53
CA GLY A 167 19.14 -20.34 21.11
C GLY A 167 18.05 -20.49 20.07
N GLY A 168 16.80 -20.34 20.48
CA GLY A 168 15.69 -20.21 19.53
C GLY A 168 15.85 -18.94 18.72
N GLU A 169 15.53 -19.01 17.43
CA GLU A 169 15.67 -17.89 16.50
C GLU A 169 14.32 -17.20 16.29
N TYR A 170 14.30 -15.88 16.47
CA TYR A 170 13.10 -15.08 16.38
C TYR A 170 13.34 -13.78 15.60
N GLN A 171 12.29 -13.24 15.01
CA GLN A 171 12.27 -11.93 14.36
C GLN A 171 11.92 -10.86 15.41
N TYR A 172 12.76 -9.83 15.56
CA TYR A 172 12.36 -8.62 16.29
C TYR A 172 11.30 -7.86 15.49
N THR A 173 10.20 -7.48 16.15
CA THR A 173 9.04 -6.86 15.50
C THR A 173 9.15 -5.36 15.28
N GLY A 174 10.18 -4.70 15.85
CA GLY A 174 10.23 -3.24 15.91
C GLY A 174 9.44 -2.62 17.07
N ILE A 175 8.90 -3.44 17.97
CA ILE A 175 8.14 -3.00 19.14
C ILE A 175 8.81 -3.52 20.40
N CYS A 176 9.02 -2.66 21.40
CA CYS A 176 9.50 -3.06 22.71
C CYS A 176 8.99 -2.13 23.81
N ILE A 177 9.14 -2.58 25.06
CA ILE A 177 8.95 -1.73 26.24
C ILE A 177 10.30 -1.63 26.93
N VAL A 178 10.69 -0.42 27.31
CA VAL A 178 11.94 -0.15 28.02
C VAL A 178 11.67 0.61 29.31
N THR A 179 12.52 0.41 30.31
CA THR A 179 12.49 1.27 31.51
C THR A 179 13.03 2.66 31.19
N ARG A 180 12.64 3.65 31.99
CA ARG A 180 13.21 5.01 31.93
C ARG A 180 14.73 5.01 32.04
N SER A 181 15.26 4.21 32.96
CA SER A 181 16.71 4.10 33.17
C SER A 181 17.42 3.51 31.97
N PHE A 182 16.81 2.55 31.27
CA PHE A 182 17.32 2.04 30.01
C PHE A 182 17.34 3.15 28.95
N ALA A 183 16.23 3.86 28.76
CA ALA A 183 16.14 4.94 27.77
C ALA A 183 17.19 6.05 28.02
N LEU A 184 17.38 6.48 29.27
CA LEU A 184 18.39 7.48 29.66
C LEU A 184 19.84 6.99 29.54
N SER A 185 20.06 5.67 29.53
CA SER A 185 21.40 5.08 29.39
C SER A 185 21.88 4.95 27.94
N VAL A 186 21.00 5.19 26.97
CA VAL A 186 21.33 5.07 25.55
C VAL A 186 22.30 6.20 25.17
N PRO A 187 23.46 5.90 24.55
CA PRO A 187 24.40 6.95 24.14
C PRO A 187 23.79 7.91 23.11
N ALA A 188 24.09 9.20 23.25
CA ALA A 188 23.70 10.25 22.32
C ALA A 188 24.56 10.23 21.04
N THR A 189 24.52 9.11 20.32
CA THR A 189 25.24 8.86 19.08
C THR A 189 24.28 8.38 18.00
N ALA A 190 24.57 8.69 16.73
CA ALA A 190 23.77 8.20 15.61
C ALA A 190 23.99 6.69 15.41
N GLU A 191 23.20 5.86 16.09
CA GLU A 191 23.29 4.41 16.03
C GLU A 191 21.94 3.71 16.19
N SER A 192 21.88 2.46 15.75
CA SER A 192 20.70 1.61 15.90
C SER A 192 20.53 1.19 17.36
N LEU A 193 19.28 1.20 17.87
CA LEU A 193 18.94 0.78 19.23
C LEU A 193 19.37 -0.67 19.54
N VAL A 194 19.45 -1.51 18.51
CA VAL A 194 19.99 -2.89 18.61
C VAL A 194 21.41 -2.92 19.17
N GLU A 195 22.25 -1.94 18.88
CA GLU A 195 23.61 -1.89 19.41
C GLU A 195 23.59 -1.68 20.93
N HIS A 196 22.65 -0.87 21.44
CA HIS A 196 22.44 -0.72 22.88
C HIS A 196 21.87 -1.98 23.52
N PHE A 197 20.92 -2.67 22.87
CA PHE A 197 20.45 -3.99 23.36
C PHE A 197 21.62 -4.98 23.50
N LEU A 198 22.52 -5.04 22.51
CA LEU A 198 23.71 -5.92 22.55
C LEU A 198 24.66 -5.59 23.71
N ARG A 199 24.89 -4.31 23.99
CA ARG A 199 25.67 -3.87 25.17
C ARG A 199 25.04 -4.39 26.45
N ARG A 200 23.73 -4.18 26.63
CA ARG A 200 23.02 -4.60 27.84
C ARG A 200 22.97 -6.11 28.02
N VAL A 201 22.80 -6.87 26.94
CA VAL A 201 22.88 -8.34 26.96
C VAL A 201 24.26 -8.80 27.42
N SER A 202 25.32 -8.14 26.95
CA SER A 202 26.71 -8.48 27.29
C SER A 202 27.10 -8.09 28.72
N GLU A 203 26.58 -6.96 29.21
CA GLU A 203 26.88 -6.42 30.55
C GLU A 203 26.08 -7.11 31.67
N LYS A 204 24.82 -7.49 31.38
CA LYS A 204 23.91 -8.03 32.39
C LYS A 204 22.95 -9.04 31.76
N ALA A 205 23.22 -10.32 31.99
CA ALA A 205 22.33 -11.40 31.57
C ALA A 205 20.90 -11.18 32.12
N GLY A 206 19.89 -11.36 31.27
CA GLY A 206 18.49 -11.14 31.65
C GLY A 206 18.04 -9.68 31.66
N SER A 207 18.91 -8.71 31.33
CA SER A 207 18.54 -7.30 31.14
C SER A 207 17.49 -7.13 30.03
N ILE A 208 17.56 -7.95 29.00
CA ILE A 208 16.62 -7.94 27.87
C ILE A 208 15.85 -9.27 27.84
N ARG A 209 14.52 -9.17 27.77
CA ARG A 209 13.60 -10.30 27.63
C ARG A 209 12.91 -10.30 26.28
N ALA A 210 12.49 -11.48 25.84
CA ALA A 210 11.65 -11.64 24.67
C ALA A 210 10.22 -12.01 25.11
N PHE A 211 9.24 -11.42 24.44
CA PHE A 211 7.84 -11.82 24.54
C PHE A 211 7.37 -12.24 23.14
N LEU A 212 6.84 -13.47 23.05
CA LEU A 212 6.41 -14.04 21.79
C LEU A 212 5.05 -13.47 21.38
N ASP A 213 5.04 -12.79 20.25
CA ASP A 213 3.83 -12.28 19.61
C ASP A 213 3.09 -13.43 18.92
N SER A 214 1.82 -13.59 19.30
CA SER A 214 0.88 -14.55 18.71
C SER A 214 -0.22 -13.89 17.88
N SER A 215 -0.16 -12.56 17.71
CA SER A 215 -1.15 -11.82 16.94
C SER A 215 -1.15 -12.24 15.47
N ILE A 216 -2.33 -12.19 14.86
CA ILE A 216 -2.52 -12.51 13.44
C ILE A 216 -1.91 -11.42 12.57
N LEU A 217 -2.12 -10.15 12.94
CA LEU A 217 -1.63 -9.01 12.19
C LEU A 217 -0.28 -8.52 12.74
N TRP A 218 0.77 -8.71 11.94
CA TRP A 218 2.04 -8.00 12.06
C TRP A 218 2.62 -7.81 10.64
N GLU A 219 2.83 -6.57 10.22
CA GLU A 219 3.32 -6.24 8.89
C GLU A 219 4.44 -5.19 9.00
N ASP A 220 5.62 -5.51 8.44
CA ASP A 220 6.73 -4.57 8.22
C ASP A 220 6.69 -4.11 6.77
N ILE A 221 6.24 -2.88 6.56
CA ILE A 221 5.91 -2.37 5.23
C ILE A 221 7.18 -1.88 4.54
N GLY A 222 8.07 -2.77 4.13
CA GLY A 222 9.39 -2.40 3.63
C GLY A 222 9.48 -1.96 2.15
N THR A 223 8.51 -2.34 1.31
CA THR A 223 8.58 -2.23 -0.16
C THR A 223 7.23 -1.84 -0.77
N PRO A 224 7.19 -1.29 -2.01
CA PRO A 224 5.94 -0.90 -2.67
C PRO A 224 4.99 -2.07 -2.86
N GLU A 225 5.51 -3.27 -3.12
CA GLU A 225 4.71 -4.49 -3.28
C GLU A 225 4.05 -4.90 -1.96
N ALA A 226 4.79 -4.83 -0.84
CA ALA A 226 4.24 -5.11 0.48
C ALA A 226 3.17 -4.08 0.88
N TYR A 227 3.41 -2.80 0.58
CA TYR A 227 2.44 -1.72 0.80
C TYR A 227 1.16 -1.94 -0.01
N GLU A 228 1.28 -2.25 -1.30
CA GLU A 228 0.12 -2.47 -2.18
C GLU A 228 -0.65 -3.74 -1.81
N ALA A 229 0.05 -4.83 -1.44
CA ALA A 229 -0.58 -6.06 -0.97
C ALA A 229 -1.40 -5.82 0.31
N LEU A 230 -0.84 -5.03 1.24
CA LEU A 230 -1.51 -4.65 2.47
C LEU A 230 -2.70 -3.72 2.21
N ARG A 231 -2.54 -2.74 1.31
CA ARG A 231 -3.63 -1.86 0.86
C ARG A 231 -4.79 -2.70 0.34
N LYS A 232 -4.55 -3.62 -0.59
CA LYS A 232 -5.57 -4.55 -1.12
C LYS A 232 -6.25 -5.40 -0.04
N LYS A 233 -5.49 -5.85 0.97
CA LYS A 233 -6.01 -6.65 2.09
C LYS A 233 -6.94 -5.85 3.01
N LEU A 234 -6.64 -4.57 3.25
CA LEU A 234 -7.35 -3.71 4.20
C LEU A 234 -8.39 -2.79 3.55
N GLU A 235 -8.29 -2.56 2.25
CA GLU A 235 -9.25 -1.87 1.39
C GLU A 235 -9.86 -2.89 0.40
N PRO A 236 -10.66 -3.87 0.85
CA PRO A 236 -11.38 -4.71 -0.10
C PRO A 236 -12.26 -3.79 -0.96
N ARG A 237 -12.03 -3.82 -2.28
CA ARG A 237 -12.76 -2.99 -3.26
C ARG A 237 -14.26 -3.07 -2.97
N ILE A 238 -14.89 -1.91 -2.79
CA ILE A 238 -16.34 -1.82 -2.75
C ILE A 238 -16.82 -1.95 -4.19
N THR A 239 -17.17 -3.16 -4.61
CA THR A 239 -17.85 -3.36 -5.89
C THR A 239 -19.20 -2.64 -5.83
N VAL A 240 -19.40 -1.69 -6.73
CA VAL A 240 -20.66 -0.95 -6.85
C VAL A 240 -21.51 -1.50 -7.98
N SER A 241 -22.82 -1.31 -7.89
CA SER A 241 -23.74 -1.51 -9.02
C SER A 241 -23.56 -0.44 -10.10
N LEU A 242 -24.08 -0.67 -11.31
CA LEU A 242 -24.09 0.33 -12.38
C LEU A 242 -24.90 1.57 -11.98
N GLU A 243 -25.97 1.38 -11.21
CA GLU A 243 -26.85 2.44 -10.70
C GLU A 243 -26.15 3.31 -9.64
N GLU A 244 -25.34 2.70 -8.77
CA GLU A 244 -24.50 3.43 -7.81
C GLU A 244 -23.37 4.17 -8.49
N ALA A 245 -22.69 3.53 -9.44
CA ALA A 245 -21.66 4.16 -10.24
C ALA A 245 -22.20 5.35 -11.04
N ALA A 246 -23.38 5.21 -11.66
CA ALA A 246 -24.00 6.28 -12.44
C ALA A 246 -24.33 7.51 -11.57
N ARG A 247 -24.93 7.28 -10.40
CA ARG A 247 -25.18 8.34 -9.41
C ARG A 247 -23.90 9.04 -8.98
N GLY A 248 -22.83 8.27 -8.72
CA GLY A 248 -21.53 8.81 -8.32
C GLY A 248 -20.85 9.65 -9.41
N GLN A 249 -21.08 9.32 -10.68
CA GLN A 249 -20.56 10.07 -11.83
C GLN A 249 -21.53 11.14 -12.35
N HIS A 250 -22.61 11.42 -11.60
CA HIS A 250 -23.64 12.39 -12.00
C HIS A 250 -24.20 12.12 -13.41
N CYS A 251 -24.51 10.85 -13.70
CA CYS A 251 -25.14 10.44 -14.94
C CYS A 251 -26.37 9.56 -14.71
N ASP A 252 -27.30 9.61 -15.65
CA ASP A 252 -28.50 8.79 -15.69
C ASP A 252 -28.29 7.62 -16.65
N LEU A 253 -28.56 6.40 -16.20
CA LEU A 253 -28.52 5.23 -17.08
C LEU A 253 -29.62 5.31 -18.14
N ILE A 254 -29.27 5.01 -19.38
CA ILE A 254 -30.23 5.00 -20.50
C ILE A 254 -30.95 3.65 -20.48
N ALA A 255 -32.29 3.66 -20.41
CA ALA A 255 -33.10 2.44 -20.42
C ALA A 255 -32.84 1.60 -21.67
N GLY A 256 -32.59 0.29 -21.50
CA GLY A 256 -32.20 -0.61 -22.60
C GLY A 256 -30.79 -0.37 -23.15
N GLY A 257 -29.99 0.49 -22.49
CA GLY A 257 -28.61 0.80 -22.84
C GLY A 257 -27.57 -0.15 -22.24
N GLU A 258 -28.01 -1.27 -21.66
CA GLU A 258 -27.12 -2.32 -21.18
C GLU A 258 -26.36 -2.96 -22.34
N ILE A 259 -25.04 -3.04 -22.20
CA ILE A 259 -24.18 -3.62 -23.23
C ILE A 259 -23.89 -5.06 -22.82
N VAL A 260 -24.71 -5.98 -23.31
CA VAL A 260 -24.70 -7.42 -22.95
C VAL A 260 -23.40 -8.13 -23.38
N ARG A 261 -22.68 -7.60 -24.38
CA ARG A 261 -21.35 -8.09 -24.78
C ARG A 261 -20.26 -7.50 -23.87
N GLY A 262 -20.19 -7.96 -22.62
CA GLY A 262 -19.18 -7.55 -21.64
C GLY A 262 -18.34 -8.73 -21.17
N GLY A 263 -17.11 -8.84 -21.69
CA GLY A 263 -16.17 -9.89 -21.31
C GLY A 263 -15.38 -9.59 -20.02
N SER A 264 -14.95 -10.63 -19.33
CA SER A 264 -13.96 -10.59 -18.23
C SER A 264 -14.35 -9.64 -17.07
N ALA A 265 -15.36 -10.03 -16.29
CA ALA A 265 -15.62 -9.47 -14.96
C ALA A 265 -15.98 -7.97 -14.92
N ARG A 266 -16.59 -7.48 -16.01
CA ARG A 266 -16.99 -6.08 -16.20
C ARG A 266 -18.42 -5.98 -16.70
N LYS A 267 -19.09 -4.90 -16.30
CA LYS A 267 -20.42 -4.53 -16.76
C LYS A 267 -20.36 -3.16 -17.41
N PHE A 268 -21.13 -2.99 -18.48
CA PHE A 268 -21.15 -1.77 -19.26
C PHE A 268 -22.59 -1.30 -19.46
N ALA A 269 -22.82 0.00 -19.32
CA ALA A 269 -24.09 0.62 -19.64
C ALA A 269 -23.91 1.99 -20.28
N ARG A 270 -24.80 2.35 -21.19
CA ARG A 270 -24.92 3.71 -21.68
C ARG A 270 -25.56 4.61 -20.63
N CYS A 271 -25.01 5.79 -20.49
CA CYS A 271 -25.51 6.82 -19.59
C CYS A 271 -25.49 8.19 -20.26
N GLN A 272 -26.24 9.12 -19.67
CA GLN A 272 -26.32 10.51 -20.06
C GLN A 272 -25.89 11.37 -18.87
N SER A 273 -24.85 12.17 -19.04
CA SER A 273 -24.41 13.17 -18.08
C SER A 273 -24.82 14.56 -18.57
N THR A 274 -25.20 15.43 -17.64
CA THR A 274 -25.40 16.87 -17.93
C THR A 274 -24.08 17.58 -18.23
N THR A 275 -22.97 17.08 -17.70
CA THR A 275 -21.63 17.68 -17.83
C THR A 275 -20.93 17.22 -19.12
N HIS A 276 -21.03 15.93 -19.44
CA HIS A 276 -20.25 15.32 -20.53
C HIS A 276 -21.07 14.85 -21.73
N GLY A 277 -22.40 14.91 -21.67
CA GLY A 277 -23.24 14.33 -22.73
C GLY A 277 -23.37 12.80 -22.57
N LYS A 278 -23.45 12.08 -23.70
CA LYS A 278 -23.56 10.61 -23.70
C LYS A 278 -22.23 9.96 -23.35
N GLY A 279 -22.27 8.91 -22.53
CA GLY A 279 -21.09 8.16 -22.13
C GLY A 279 -21.37 6.67 -21.93
N ILE A 280 -20.29 5.90 -21.87
CA ILE A 280 -20.27 4.47 -21.54
C ILE A 280 -19.71 4.34 -20.13
N LEU A 281 -20.57 3.93 -19.22
CA LEU A 281 -20.18 3.58 -17.86
C LEU A 281 -19.69 2.14 -17.83
N CYS A 282 -18.48 1.93 -17.33
CA CYS A 282 -17.89 0.63 -17.09
C CYS A 282 -17.70 0.44 -15.58
N VAL A 283 -18.11 -0.72 -15.08
CA VAL A 283 -17.87 -1.14 -13.70
C VAL A 283 -17.21 -2.51 -13.70
N ASP A 284 -16.08 -2.65 -13.01
CA ASP A 284 -15.39 -3.92 -12.80
C ASP A 284 -15.57 -4.46 -11.38
N ASP A 285 -15.62 -5.78 -11.22
CA ASP A 285 -15.80 -6.42 -9.91
C ASP A 285 -14.50 -6.58 -9.10
N GLY A 286 -13.37 -6.09 -9.64
CA GLY A 286 -12.06 -6.17 -9.02
C GLY A 286 -11.40 -7.54 -9.03
N SER A 287 -12.00 -8.56 -9.63
CA SER A 287 -11.39 -9.88 -9.78
C SER A 287 -10.16 -9.89 -10.70
N LYS A 288 -10.00 -8.85 -11.53
CA LYS A 288 -8.91 -8.71 -12.52
C LYS A 288 -8.11 -7.43 -12.29
N PRO A 289 -6.89 -7.52 -11.70
CA PRO A 289 -6.05 -6.37 -11.41
C PRO A 289 -5.75 -5.51 -12.65
N GLU A 290 -5.65 -6.12 -13.82
CA GLU A 290 -5.37 -5.43 -15.09
C GLU A 290 -6.45 -4.41 -15.48
N ASN A 291 -7.68 -4.52 -14.95
CA ASN A 291 -8.76 -3.58 -15.24
C ASN A 291 -8.46 -2.15 -14.73
N GLN A 292 -7.62 -2.02 -13.69
CA GLN A 292 -7.17 -0.74 -13.16
C GLN A 292 -6.35 0.07 -14.16
N LEU A 293 -5.75 -0.60 -15.16
CA LEU A 293 -4.90 0.05 -16.14
C LEU A 293 -5.68 0.69 -17.28
N TYR A 294 -6.98 0.45 -17.42
CA TYR A 294 -7.75 0.95 -18.57
C TYR A 294 -7.83 2.47 -18.64
N GLY A 295 -8.11 3.14 -17.52
CA GLY A 295 -8.10 4.60 -17.46
C GLY A 295 -6.73 5.20 -17.82
N PRO A 296 -5.65 4.80 -17.15
CA PRO A 296 -4.28 5.20 -17.49
C PRO A 296 -3.90 4.94 -18.96
N ILE A 297 -4.13 3.72 -19.46
CA ILE A 297 -3.81 3.34 -20.85
C ILE A 297 -4.57 4.23 -21.84
N ALA A 298 -5.89 4.41 -21.65
CA ALA A 298 -6.71 5.21 -22.56
C ALA A 298 -6.23 6.67 -22.60
N ARG A 299 -5.92 7.28 -21.44
CA ARG A 299 -5.37 8.65 -21.40
C ARG A 299 -4.02 8.75 -22.11
N THR A 300 -3.10 7.81 -21.85
CA THR A 300 -1.76 7.80 -22.47
C THR A 300 -1.84 7.63 -23.98
N LEU A 301 -2.65 6.69 -24.47
CA LEU A 301 -2.83 6.48 -25.92
C LEU A 301 -3.44 7.72 -26.58
N ARG A 302 -4.42 8.36 -25.93
CA ARG A 302 -5.02 9.60 -26.45
C ARG A 302 -4.01 10.76 -26.49
N GLN A 303 -3.17 10.90 -25.47
CA GLN A 303 -2.08 11.90 -25.45
C GLN A 303 -1.04 11.65 -26.56
N ALA A 304 -0.82 10.40 -26.94
CA ALA A 304 -0.01 10.02 -28.09
C ALA A 304 -0.74 10.18 -29.45
N GLY A 305 -1.94 10.77 -29.44
CA GLY A 305 -2.71 11.10 -30.63
C GLY A 305 -3.39 9.90 -31.30
N LEU A 306 -3.61 8.80 -30.57
CA LEU A 306 -4.38 7.66 -31.05
C LEU A 306 -5.88 7.83 -30.84
N ASN A 307 -6.66 7.28 -31.75
CA ASN A 307 -8.11 7.33 -31.70
C ASN A 307 -8.66 6.30 -30.71
N VAL A 308 -8.63 6.64 -29.43
CA VAL A 308 -9.26 5.88 -28.34
C VAL A 308 -10.36 6.71 -27.67
N PRO A 309 -11.40 6.07 -27.09
CA PRO A 309 -12.45 6.79 -26.36
C PRO A 309 -11.84 7.70 -25.29
N ASN A 310 -12.36 8.91 -25.15
CA ASN A 310 -11.93 9.78 -24.06
C ASN A 310 -12.35 9.19 -22.71
N VAL A 311 -11.48 9.31 -21.70
CA VAL A 311 -11.86 9.05 -20.31
C VAL A 311 -12.47 10.33 -19.75
N LEU A 312 -13.79 10.31 -19.55
CA LEU A 312 -14.55 11.46 -19.07
C LEU A 312 -14.44 11.59 -17.55
N ALA A 313 -14.48 10.46 -16.83
CA ALA A 313 -14.28 10.39 -15.39
C ALA A 313 -13.82 8.98 -14.98
N GLU A 314 -13.21 8.86 -13.79
CA GLU A 314 -12.73 7.59 -13.26
C GLU A 314 -12.76 7.62 -11.73
N ASP A 315 -13.21 6.52 -11.12
CA ASP A 315 -13.07 6.21 -9.70
C ASP A 315 -12.46 4.79 -9.61
N SER A 316 -11.12 4.75 -9.62
CA SER A 316 -10.35 3.50 -9.67
C SER A 316 -10.50 2.66 -8.40
N ASP A 317 -10.80 3.29 -7.25
CA ASP A 317 -11.01 2.63 -5.96
C ASP A 317 -12.32 1.83 -5.96
N ARG A 318 -13.34 2.29 -6.70
CA ARG A 318 -14.62 1.59 -6.90
C ARG A 318 -14.71 0.80 -8.20
N GLY A 319 -13.66 0.78 -9.01
CA GLY A 319 -13.64 0.09 -10.30
C GLY A 319 -14.60 0.72 -11.32
N VAL A 320 -14.80 2.05 -11.26
CA VAL A 320 -15.72 2.79 -12.14
C VAL A 320 -14.93 3.60 -13.15
N LEU A 321 -15.32 3.48 -14.42
CA LEU A 321 -14.74 4.25 -15.52
C LEU A 321 -15.86 4.79 -16.41
N LEU A 322 -15.87 6.10 -16.67
CA LEU A 322 -16.80 6.73 -17.60
C LEU A 322 -16.06 7.13 -18.87
N LEU A 323 -16.47 6.55 -20.00
CA LEU A 323 -15.86 6.74 -21.31
C LEU A 323 -16.79 7.51 -22.26
N GLU A 324 -16.21 8.15 -23.25
CA GLU A 324 -16.92 8.71 -24.41
C GLU A 324 -17.74 7.61 -25.14
N ASP A 325 -19.00 7.89 -25.45
CA ASP A 325 -19.84 7.00 -26.28
C ASP A 325 -19.55 7.25 -27.76
N LEU A 326 -18.83 6.31 -28.40
CA LEU A 326 -18.51 6.36 -29.83
C LEU A 326 -19.66 5.89 -30.73
N GLY A 327 -20.82 5.53 -30.17
CA GLY A 327 -21.98 5.08 -30.91
C GLY A 327 -22.04 3.56 -31.11
N THR A 328 -22.95 3.10 -31.98
CA THR A 328 -23.21 1.66 -32.23
C THR A 328 -22.67 1.17 -33.57
N GLN A 329 -22.11 2.06 -34.39
CA GLN A 329 -21.67 1.70 -35.74
C GLN A 329 -20.28 1.08 -35.65
N ASP A 330 -20.18 -0.20 -35.99
CA ASP A 330 -18.90 -0.89 -36.13
C ASP A 330 -18.52 -1.04 -37.61
N LEU A 331 -17.26 -1.41 -37.84
CA LEU A 331 -16.71 -1.57 -39.18
C LEU A 331 -17.39 -2.72 -39.95
N LEU A 332 -17.85 -3.76 -39.24
CA LEU A 332 -18.54 -4.91 -39.85
C LEU A 332 -19.92 -4.52 -40.38
N ALA A 333 -20.68 -3.69 -39.67
CA ALA A 333 -21.96 -3.17 -40.12
C ALA A 333 -21.83 -2.39 -41.44
N THR A 334 -20.68 -1.76 -41.67
CA THR A 334 -20.42 -1.01 -42.90
C THR A 334 -20.13 -1.89 -44.13
N THR A 335 -19.78 -3.17 -43.97
CA THR A 335 -19.55 -4.08 -45.11
C THR A 335 -20.82 -4.53 -45.81
N GLN A 336 -21.99 -4.25 -45.22
CA GLN A 336 -23.30 -4.56 -45.82
C GLN A 336 -23.74 -3.51 -46.86
N ALA A 337 -22.95 -2.44 -47.04
CA ALA A 337 -23.20 -1.42 -48.05
C ALA A 337 -22.89 -1.94 -49.47
N VAL A 338 -23.55 -1.34 -50.49
CA VAL A 338 -23.36 -1.68 -51.91
C VAL A 338 -21.91 -1.47 -52.37
N THR A 339 -21.21 -0.50 -51.79
CA THR A 339 -19.81 -0.22 -52.04
C THR A 339 -18.99 -0.49 -50.79
N PHE A 340 -17.88 -1.22 -50.93
CA PHE A 340 -17.00 -1.52 -49.81
C PHE A 340 -16.40 -0.22 -49.21
N PRO A 341 -16.44 -0.04 -47.87
CA PRO A 341 -16.07 1.22 -47.21
C PRO A 341 -14.56 1.34 -46.99
N TRP A 342 -13.79 1.42 -48.10
CA TRP A 342 -12.33 1.44 -48.08
C TRP A 342 -11.71 2.50 -47.16
N SER A 343 -12.29 3.70 -47.09
CA SER A 343 -11.77 4.78 -46.25
C SER A 343 -11.81 4.42 -44.76
N ALA A 344 -12.89 3.80 -44.29
CA ALA A 344 -13.03 3.38 -42.90
C ALA A 344 -12.06 2.24 -42.56
N TYR A 345 -11.91 1.27 -43.45
CA TYR A 345 -10.94 0.18 -43.29
C TYR A 345 -9.49 0.67 -43.31
N ALA A 346 -9.14 1.55 -44.25
CA ALA A 346 -7.80 2.14 -44.34
C ALA A 346 -7.47 2.92 -43.06
N SER A 347 -8.41 3.70 -42.54
CA SER A 347 -8.26 4.42 -41.26
C SER A 347 -8.06 3.46 -40.09
N ALA A 348 -8.84 2.38 -40.00
CA ALA A 348 -8.69 1.37 -38.95
C ALA A 348 -7.31 0.68 -38.99
N ILE A 349 -6.82 0.33 -40.19
CA ILE A 349 -5.48 -0.26 -40.37
C ILE A 349 -4.39 0.74 -39.96
N GLU A 350 -4.52 2.01 -40.35
CA GLU A 350 -3.58 3.06 -39.96
C GLU A 350 -3.53 3.22 -38.43
N GLN A 351 -4.68 3.22 -37.75
CA GLN A 351 -4.74 3.29 -36.30
C GLN A 351 -4.12 2.05 -35.63
N ALA A 352 -4.32 0.85 -36.18
CA ALA A 352 -3.68 -0.36 -35.67
C ALA A 352 -2.13 -0.27 -35.78
N ILE A 353 -1.61 0.21 -36.91
CA ILE A 353 -0.17 0.43 -37.10
C ILE A 353 0.37 1.45 -36.08
N ARG A 354 -0.34 2.57 -35.90
CA ARG A 354 0.03 3.59 -34.92
C ARG A 354 -0.02 3.06 -33.49
N LEU A 355 -0.98 2.19 -33.15
CA LEU A 355 -1.07 1.58 -31.82
C LEU A 355 0.18 0.75 -31.50
N HIS A 356 0.65 -0.04 -32.46
CA HIS A 356 1.86 -0.84 -32.29
C HIS A 356 3.14 -0.01 -32.25
N ARG A 357 3.25 1.05 -33.06
CA ARG A 357 4.45 1.88 -33.16
C ARG A 357 4.52 2.94 -32.06
N ASP A 358 3.49 3.77 -31.97
CA ASP A 358 3.46 4.97 -31.13
C ASP A 358 2.89 4.64 -29.75
N GLY A 359 1.88 3.77 -29.68
CA GLY A 359 1.21 3.37 -28.44
C GLY A 359 2.13 2.61 -27.49
N ALA A 360 2.87 1.61 -27.99
CA ALA A 360 3.81 0.83 -27.18
C ALA A 360 4.90 1.73 -26.54
N ALA A 361 5.47 2.64 -27.32
CA ALA A 361 6.47 3.60 -26.84
C ALA A 361 5.89 4.58 -25.80
N ALA A 362 4.66 5.06 -26.01
CA ALA A 362 3.98 5.96 -25.09
C ALA A 362 3.70 5.30 -23.73
N ILE A 363 3.20 4.06 -23.73
CA ILE A 363 2.94 3.29 -22.51
C ILE A 363 4.23 3.04 -21.71
N GLN A 364 5.31 2.67 -22.39
CA GLN A 364 6.61 2.47 -21.75
C GLN A 364 7.13 3.78 -21.13
N THR A 365 7.00 4.90 -21.83
CA THR A 365 7.43 6.22 -21.36
C THR A 365 6.59 6.69 -20.16
N ALA A 366 5.31 6.36 -20.14
CA ALA A 366 4.42 6.64 -19.01
C ALA A 366 4.68 5.74 -17.78
N GLY A 367 5.61 4.78 -17.87
CA GLY A 367 5.91 3.85 -16.77
C GLY A 367 4.77 2.87 -16.46
N ILE A 368 3.85 2.65 -17.40
CA ILE A 368 2.72 1.73 -17.22
C ILE A 368 3.21 0.32 -17.56
N THR A 369 3.26 -0.54 -16.54
CA THR A 369 3.59 -1.96 -16.71
C THR A 369 2.39 -2.73 -17.26
N LEU A 370 2.47 -3.18 -18.51
CA LEU A 370 1.45 -4.02 -19.13
C LEU A 370 1.51 -5.46 -18.61
N SER A 371 0.43 -6.21 -18.83
CA SER A 371 0.38 -7.66 -18.57
C SER A 371 1.43 -8.42 -19.38
N GLU A 372 1.73 -9.65 -18.96
CA GLU A 372 2.68 -10.50 -19.67
C GLU A 372 2.29 -10.67 -21.16
N PRO A 373 3.27 -10.68 -22.07
CA PRO A 373 3.01 -10.89 -23.48
C PRO A 373 2.41 -12.28 -23.72
N PHE A 374 1.71 -12.42 -24.84
CA PHE A 374 1.06 -13.69 -25.18
C PHE A 374 2.10 -14.80 -25.33
N SER A 375 1.90 -15.89 -24.58
CA SER A 375 2.66 -17.12 -24.82
C SER A 375 2.26 -17.73 -26.17
N PRO A 376 3.14 -18.55 -26.80
CA PRO A 376 2.78 -19.27 -28.03
C PRO A 376 1.52 -20.14 -27.90
N ALA A 377 1.22 -20.62 -26.68
CA ALA A 377 0.00 -21.37 -26.40
C ALA A 377 -1.24 -20.45 -26.38
N LEU A 378 -1.17 -19.33 -25.64
CA LEU A 378 -2.28 -18.38 -25.57
C LEU A 378 -2.58 -17.75 -26.94
N TYR A 379 -1.53 -17.40 -27.70
CA TYR A 379 -1.69 -16.87 -29.06
C TYR A 379 -2.40 -17.85 -30.01
N ARG A 380 -2.07 -19.15 -29.95
CA ARG A 380 -2.76 -20.17 -30.75
C ARG A 380 -4.24 -20.28 -30.37
N TRP A 381 -4.52 -20.32 -29.07
CA TRP A 381 -5.89 -20.40 -28.56
C TRP A 381 -6.74 -19.19 -28.99
N GLU A 382 -6.25 -17.96 -28.79
CA GLU A 382 -6.96 -16.73 -29.20
C GLU A 382 -7.22 -16.68 -30.71
N ARG A 383 -6.22 -17.08 -31.51
CA ARG A 383 -6.36 -17.15 -32.98
C ARG A 383 -7.43 -18.17 -33.39
N GLU A 384 -7.39 -19.37 -32.82
CA GLU A 384 -8.36 -20.43 -33.11
C GLU A 384 -9.77 -20.01 -32.69
N TYR A 385 -9.90 -19.44 -31.49
CA TYR A 385 -11.16 -18.88 -31.00
C TYR A 385 -11.72 -17.81 -31.94
N PHE A 386 -10.90 -16.86 -32.39
CA PHE A 386 -11.31 -15.82 -33.33
C PHE A 386 -11.78 -16.42 -34.66
N MET A 387 -11.04 -17.38 -35.23
CA MET A 387 -11.44 -18.04 -36.47
C MET A 387 -12.79 -18.76 -36.31
N GLU A 388 -12.96 -19.52 -35.23
CA GLU A 388 -14.15 -20.31 -34.97
C GLU A 388 -15.39 -19.45 -34.66
N HIS A 389 -15.24 -18.36 -33.93
CA HIS A 389 -16.38 -17.61 -33.37
C HIS A 389 -16.63 -16.27 -34.06
N ALA A 390 -15.61 -15.65 -34.66
CA ALA A 390 -15.73 -14.35 -35.31
C ALA A 390 -15.79 -14.45 -36.84
N THR A 391 -15.19 -15.48 -37.44
CA THR A 391 -15.17 -15.64 -38.91
C THR A 391 -16.15 -16.69 -39.45
N ALA A 392 -16.68 -17.57 -38.59
CA ALA A 392 -17.67 -18.55 -38.99
C ALA A 392 -18.96 -17.87 -39.50
N GLY A 393 -19.21 -17.97 -40.81
CA GLY A 393 -20.35 -17.36 -41.50
C GLY A 393 -20.01 -16.24 -42.47
N ALA A 394 -18.79 -15.67 -42.42
CA ALA A 394 -18.34 -14.65 -43.37
C ALA A 394 -17.69 -15.30 -44.60
N ARG A 395 -18.38 -15.31 -45.77
CA ARG A 395 -17.72 -15.63 -47.04
C ARG A 395 -16.87 -14.43 -47.45
N LEU A 396 -15.55 -14.52 -47.26
CA LEU A 396 -14.61 -13.61 -47.92
C LEU A 396 -14.81 -13.73 -49.43
N ASP A 397 -15.18 -12.62 -50.08
CA ASP A 397 -15.34 -12.55 -51.52
C ASP A 397 -13.97 -12.79 -52.16
N ARG A 398 -13.82 -13.91 -52.86
CA ARG A 398 -12.53 -14.35 -53.45
C ARG A 398 -12.18 -13.59 -54.74
N GLY A 399 -12.87 -12.49 -55.03
CA GLY A 399 -12.70 -11.69 -56.24
C GLY A 399 -11.60 -10.63 -56.20
N VAL A 400 -10.88 -10.46 -55.09
CA VAL A 400 -9.73 -9.55 -55.00
C VAL A 400 -8.45 -10.38 -54.81
N GLN A 401 -7.85 -10.79 -55.93
CA GLN A 401 -6.46 -11.25 -56.02
C GLN A 401 -5.62 -10.21 -56.75
#